data_AF-A0A1Y2WM40-F1
#
_entry.id   AF-A0A1Y2WM40-F1
#
_cell.length_a   1.000
_cell.length_b   1.000
_cell.length_c   1.000
_cell.angle_alpha   90.00
_cell.angle_beta   90.00
_cell.angle_gamma   90.00
#
_symmetry.space_group_name_H-M   'P 1'
#
loop_
_entity.id
_entity.type
_entity.pdbx_description
1 polymer ?
#
loop_
_entity_poly.entity_id
_entity_poly.type
_entity_poly.pdbx_seq_one_letter_code
_entity_poly.pdbx_strand_id
1 'polypeptide(L)'
;MHDLRKKIFESGKTVSRKARSRQQSAQASPASSRAASRAASRQASEEEDSSDYEYNESIASSVINSEDGDDLGLTPSAEILHSRIVDLLDQKRDGAQDREEKLTAYTELIRHHPSAEEIDGQMNELIPLLLKTIRGRRTPQGVLWALRALMLTILTTGDESIHDRVYPTLKSLSQDTNYDDDDELVKVATIKAMGISTMCGGGSATAAEELLEFLIEIIESDGHIVEAGDNGPVVATALKTWGFVASGLDDLEEQSTQALEAFTEQLESSDVDVQVAAGSNIALLMEAAREYEEETGESWNLRFDQDGLLRRLNALTRESSKAISKRDRRQLHSSFNSIVTSLEHGKGPGYSTARRFSSNPHTGGNRTDFNDDYQEYGYRQKFRIQNISITIDSWSLSARLEMLKSVLGGGLASHYMNNPVVKDLLSGAKTEYVSSPPRDKISASKLASKSGHGKKAVKGVSD
;
A
#
# COMPACT_ATOMS: atom_id res chain seq x y z
N MET A 1 30.07 -20.70 43.22
CA MET A 1 30.94 -21.87 43.40
C MET A 1 30.44 -22.95 42.45
N HIS A 2 30.84 -22.89 41.18
CA HIS A 2 31.91 -23.70 40.58
C HIS A 2 31.64 -25.21 40.63
N ASP A 3 31.02 -25.72 39.56
CA ASP A 3 31.19 -27.11 39.10
C ASP A 3 31.56 -27.04 37.61
N LEU A 4 32.85 -26.96 37.28
CA LEU A 4 33.74 -28.11 37.02
C LEU A 4 33.29 -29.00 35.84
N ARG A 5 33.17 -28.36 34.68
CA ARG A 5 33.52 -28.96 33.39
C ARG A 5 35.00 -29.36 33.36
N LYS A 6 35.27 -30.65 33.13
CA LYS A 6 36.46 -31.29 32.49
C LYS A 6 36.56 -32.71 33.08
N LYS A 7 36.68 -33.80 32.34
CA LYS A 7 37.25 -34.12 31.02
C LYS A 7 36.71 -35.52 30.67
N ILE A 8 36.84 -35.92 29.39
CA ILE A 8 37.65 -37.06 28.93
C ILE A 8 37.16 -37.47 27.52
N PHE A 9 38.03 -37.26 26.52
CA PHE A 9 38.41 -38.15 25.39
C PHE A 9 37.32 -38.86 24.58
N GLU A 10 37.42 -39.16 23.29
CA GLU A 10 38.27 -38.86 22.13
C GLU A 10 37.57 -39.65 20.98
N SER A 11 37.88 -39.30 19.72
CA SER A 11 38.00 -40.24 18.59
C SER A 11 36.77 -41.02 18.07
N GLY A 12 36.49 -40.88 16.77
CA GLY A 12 35.80 -41.94 16.00
C GLY A 12 35.05 -41.50 14.75
N LYS A 13 35.75 -41.32 13.62
CA LYS A 13 35.15 -41.31 12.27
C LYS A 13 34.57 -42.71 11.96
N THR A 14 33.41 -42.81 11.30
CA THR A 14 33.14 -43.81 10.23
C THR A 14 31.92 -43.44 9.39
N VAL A 15 31.92 -44.03 8.18
CA VAL A 15 31.19 -43.70 6.95
C VAL A 15 29.86 -44.45 6.82
N SER A 16 28.92 -43.78 6.14
CA SER A 16 27.79 -44.26 5.33
C SER A 16 27.66 -45.77 5.06
N ARG A 17 26.45 -46.30 5.28
CA ARG A 17 25.81 -47.41 4.54
C ARG A 17 24.29 -47.36 4.75
N LYS A 18 23.49 -47.04 3.71
CA LYS A 18 22.42 -47.93 3.19
C LYS A 18 21.74 -47.35 1.94
N ALA A 19 22.37 -47.60 0.80
CA ALA A 19 21.63 -47.84 -0.42
C ALA A 19 20.88 -49.18 -0.27
N ARG A 20 19.55 -49.18 -0.38
CA ARG A 20 18.78 -50.36 -0.83
C ARG A 20 17.38 -49.94 -1.28
N SER A 21 17.27 -49.54 -2.55
CA SER A 21 16.10 -49.84 -3.37
C SER A 21 16.40 -49.44 -4.82
N ARG A 22 16.74 -50.42 -5.66
CA ARG A 22 16.71 -50.28 -7.12
C ARG A 22 16.36 -51.63 -7.74
N GLN A 23 15.68 -51.53 -8.87
CA GLN A 23 15.29 -52.53 -9.87
C GLN A 23 13.82 -52.94 -9.78
N GLN A 24 13.03 -52.95 -10.86
CA GLN A 24 13.25 -52.79 -12.31
C GLN A 24 11.85 -52.52 -12.91
N SER A 25 11.70 -51.69 -13.94
CA SER A 25 11.64 -52.21 -15.30
C SER A 25 11.95 -51.13 -16.34
N ALA A 26 12.67 -51.54 -17.38
CA ALA A 26 13.04 -50.76 -18.55
C ALA A 26 12.09 -51.07 -19.71
N GLN A 27 11.84 -50.10 -20.59
CA GLN A 27 11.90 -50.29 -22.05
C GLN A 27 11.86 -48.96 -22.82
N ALA A 28 12.37 -49.05 -24.05
CA ALA A 28 13.04 -48.03 -24.83
C ALA A 28 12.14 -47.14 -25.72
N SER A 29 12.70 -46.01 -26.14
CA SER A 29 12.15 -45.02 -27.08
C SER A 29 11.97 -45.55 -28.52
N PRO A 30 11.29 -44.78 -29.39
CA PRO A 30 12.06 -44.09 -30.43
C PRO A 30 11.64 -42.63 -30.71
N ALA A 31 12.52 -41.96 -31.44
CA ALA A 31 12.64 -40.54 -31.70
C ALA A 31 11.57 -39.89 -32.61
N SER A 32 11.39 -38.57 -32.47
CA SER A 32 11.25 -37.66 -33.61
C SER A 32 11.42 -36.19 -33.16
N SER A 33 12.48 -35.58 -33.68
CA SER A 33 12.74 -34.14 -33.64
C SER A 33 11.97 -33.43 -34.76
N ARG A 34 11.24 -32.36 -34.44
CA ARG A 34 10.99 -31.24 -35.37
C ARG A 34 10.71 -29.95 -34.59
N ALA A 35 11.57 -28.97 -34.80
CA ALA A 35 11.40 -27.58 -34.42
C ALA A 35 10.40 -26.89 -35.37
N ALA A 36 9.54 -26.02 -34.83
CA ALA A 36 9.16 -24.72 -35.41
C ALA A 36 8.02 -24.07 -34.60
N SER A 37 8.35 -22.93 -34.00
CA SER A 37 7.52 -21.73 -33.84
C SER A 37 6.04 -21.91 -33.44
N ARG A 38 5.76 -21.68 -32.16
CA ARG A 38 4.50 -21.03 -31.75
C ARG A 38 4.85 -19.78 -30.95
N ALA A 39 4.48 -18.64 -31.53
CA ALA A 39 4.49 -17.35 -30.87
C ALA A 39 3.57 -17.42 -29.65
N ALA A 40 4.15 -17.43 -28.46
CA ALA A 40 3.42 -17.26 -27.22
C ALA A 40 3.14 -15.76 -27.05
N SER A 41 1.94 -15.33 -27.42
CA SER A 41 1.37 -14.07 -26.95
C SER A 41 1.19 -14.17 -25.43
N ARG A 42 2.23 -13.84 -24.67
CA ARG A 42 2.14 -13.61 -23.23
C ARG A 42 1.65 -12.18 -23.02
N GLN A 43 0.34 -11.99 -22.96
CA GLN A 43 -0.23 -10.99 -22.08
C GLN A 43 -0.20 -11.61 -20.68
N ALA A 44 0.80 -11.24 -19.90
CA ALA A 44 0.84 -11.52 -18.47
C ALA A 44 0.82 -10.15 -17.78
N SER A 45 -0.37 -9.77 -17.32
CA SER A 45 -0.56 -8.65 -16.40
C SER A 45 -1.79 -8.99 -15.56
N GLU A 46 -1.64 -10.01 -14.72
CA GLU A 46 -2.45 -10.18 -13.52
C GLU A 46 -1.53 -9.74 -12.37
N GLU A 47 -1.67 -8.47 -12.01
CA GLU A 47 -1.12 -7.88 -10.79
C GLU A 47 -2.17 -8.10 -9.70
N GLU A 48 -2.17 -9.29 -9.09
CA GLU A 48 -2.77 -9.47 -7.77
C GLU A 48 -1.65 -9.37 -6.74
N ASP A 49 -1.43 -8.15 -6.27
CA ASP A 49 -0.72 -7.85 -5.03
C ASP A 49 -1.65 -8.22 -3.87
N SER A 50 -1.79 -9.53 -3.62
CA SER A 50 -2.46 -10.03 -2.42
C SER A 50 -1.51 -9.79 -1.26
N SER A 51 -1.63 -8.62 -0.64
CA SER A 51 -1.07 -8.36 0.67
C SER A 51 -1.78 -9.27 1.68
N ASP A 52 -1.02 -10.01 2.47
CA ASP A 52 -1.45 -11.02 3.47
C ASP A 52 -2.31 -10.47 4.65
N TYR A 53 -3.04 -9.37 4.47
CA TYR A 53 -3.94 -8.77 5.47
C TYR A 53 -5.44 -8.96 5.17
N GLU A 54 -5.80 -9.68 4.10
CA GLU A 54 -7.20 -9.91 3.66
C GLU A 54 -8.00 -10.92 4.51
N TYR A 55 -7.42 -11.51 5.56
CA TYR A 55 -8.07 -12.61 6.28
C TYR A 55 -9.35 -12.21 7.07
N ASN A 56 -9.75 -10.93 7.07
CA ASN A 56 -10.96 -10.48 7.78
C ASN A 56 -12.04 -9.80 6.89
N GLU A 57 -11.85 -9.74 5.57
CA GLU A 57 -12.77 -9.02 4.66
C GLU A 57 -14.04 -9.83 4.32
N SER A 58 -14.03 -11.15 4.55
CA SER A 58 -15.18 -12.03 4.29
C SER A 58 -16.34 -11.89 5.30
N ILE A 59 -16.13 -11.28 6.47
CA ILE A 59 -17.22 -11.07 7.45
C ILE A 59 -18.00 -9.77 7.17
N ALA A 60 -17.35 -8.71 6.68
CA ALA A 60 -18.01 -7.42 6.46
C ALA A 60 -19.09 -7.46 5.35
N SER A 61 -18.87 -8.26 4.30
CA SER A 61 -19.83 -8.43 3.20
C SER A 61 -21.07 -9.26 3.58
N SER A 62 -21.02 -10.03 4.68
CA SER A 62 -22.15 -10.85 5.15
C SER A 62 -23.06 -10.14 6.15
N VAL A 63 -22.60 -9.09 6.83
CA VAL A 63 -23.46 -8.28 7.74
C VAL A 63 -24.40 -7.35 6.95
N ILE A 64 -24.05 -7.00 5.71
CA ILE A 64 -24.84 -6.09 4.86
C ILE A 64 -25.72 -6.86 3.86
N ASN A 65 -25.38 -8.13 3.55
CA ASN A 65 -26.15 -8.98 2.63
C ASN A 65 -26.84 -10.16 3.35
N SER A 66 -27.51 -9.88 4.47
CA SER A 66 -28.54 -10.78 4.98
C SER A 66 -29.72 -10.74 4.00
N GLU A 67 -29.76 -11.71 3.10
CA GLU A 67 -30.89 -12.02 2.23
C GLU A 67 -32.12 -12.34 3.08
N ASP A 68 -32.91 -11.32 3.42
CA ASP A 68 -34.35 -11.48 3.51
C ASP A 68 -34.97 -10.37 2.66
N GLY A 69 -35.58 -10.79 1.56
CA GLY A 69 -36.20 -9.90 0.60
C GLY A 69 -37.47 -9.32 1.18
N ASP A 70 -37.34 -8.17 1.82
CA ASP A 70 -38.46 -7.27 2.06
C ASP A 70 -38.01 -5.81 1.83
N ASP A 71 -38.89 -5.10 1.15
CA ASP A 71 -38.90 -3.66 0.88
C ASP A 71 -38.87 -2.85 2.19
N LEU A 72 -37.69 -2.77 2.81
CA LEU A 72 -37.40 -1.88 3.92
C LEU A 72 -36.57 -0.73 3.37
N GLY A 73 -37.19 0.46 3.38
CA GLY A 73 -36.65 1.69 2.80
C GLY A 73 -35.17 1.89 3.11
N LEU A 74 -34.45 2.34 2.08
CA LEU A 74 -33.09 2.87 2.15
C LEU A 74 -32.98 3.82 3.34
N THR A 75 -32.59 3.30 4.51
CA THR A 75 -32.13 4.14 5.60
C THR A 75 -30.86 4.79 5.07
N PRO A 76 -30.80 6.12 4.94
CA PRO A 76 -29.60 6.80 4.49
C PRO A 76 -28.41 6.33 5.32
N SER A 77 -27.25 6.09 4.69
CA SER A 77 -26.02 5.70 5.39
C SER A 77 -25.66 6.64 6.54
N ALA A 78 -26.10 7.90 6.46
CA ALA A 78 -26.02 8.91 7.51
C ALA A 78 -26.80 8.53 8.79
N GLU A 79 -28.06 8.07 8.68
CA GLU A 79 -28.86 7.65 9.84
C GLU A 79 -28.27 6.42 10.54
N ILE A 80 -27.75 5.48 9.75
CA ILE A 80 -27.05 4.30 10.27
C ILE A 80 -25.78 4.74 11.00
N LEU A 81 -25.00 5.66 10.42
CA LEU A 81 -23.78 6.18 11.02
C LEU A 81 -24.08 6.92 12.33
N HIS A 82 -25.10 7.78 12.33
CA HIS A 82 -25.54 8.47 13.53
C HIS A 82 -25.90 7.49 14.65
N SER A 83 -26.69 6.46 14.33
CA SER A 83 -27.05 5.39 15.26
C SER A 83 -25.81 4.67 15.81
N ARG A 84 -24.84 4.33 14.95
CA ARG A 84 -23.57 3.71 15.38
C ARG A 84 -22.73 4.61 16.28
N ILE A 85 -22.71 5.92 16.03
CA ILE A 85 -22.02 6.87 16.90
C ILE A 85 -22.71 6.93 18.26
N VAL A 86 -24.04 7.04 18.30
CA VAL A 86 -24.80 7.03 19.57
C VAL A 86 -24.55 5.75 20.37
N ASP A 87 -24.62 4.58 19.71
CA ASP A 87 -24.33 3.29 20.33
C ASP A 87 -22.89 3.22 20.87
N LEU A 88 -21.93 3.74 20.13
CA LEU A 88 -20.51 3.79 20.52
C LEU A 88 -20.29 4.69 21.73
N LEU A 89 -21.00 5.81 21.83
CA LEU A 89 -20.94 6.75 22.94
C LEU A 89 -21.62 6.19 24.21
N ASP A 90 -22.68 5.38 24.09
CA ASP A 90 -23.35 4.73 25.23
C ASP A 90 -22.62 3.46 25.69
N GLN A 91 -21.52 3.63 26.44
CA GLN A 91 -20.69 2.53 26.96
C GLN A 91 -20.99 2.11 28.41
N LYS A 92 -22.12 2.53 28.99
CA LYS A 92 -22.35 2.45 30.45
C LYS A 92 -22.31 1.03 31.03
N ARG A 93 -22.54 -0.02 30.22
CA ARG A 93 -22.56 -1.43 30.66
C ARG A 93 -21.74 -2.38 29.79
N ASP A 94 -20.97 -1.84 28.85
CA ASP A 94 -20.30 -2.65 27.85
C ASP A 94 -19.04 -3.33 28.41
N GLY A 95 -18.89 -4.61 28.10
CA GLY A 95 -17.66 -5.37 28.28
C GLY A 95 -16.53 -4.88 27.36
N ALA A 96 -15.35 -5.52 27.44
CA ALA A 96 -14.25 -5.20 26.53
C ALA A 96 -14.60 -5.57 25.07
N GLN A 97 -15.15 -6.76 24.87
CA GLN A 97 -15.56 -7.26 23.57
C GLN A 97 -16.67 -6.40 22.93
N ASP A 98 -17.72 -6.05 23.66
CA ASP A 98 -18.81 -5.21 23.13
C ASP A 98 -18.30 -3.86 22.62
N ARG A 99 -17.31 -3.27 23.30
CA ARG A 99 -16.69 -2.01 22.87
C ARG A 99 -15.86 -2.18 21.61
N GLU A 100 -15.13 -3.30 21.50
CA GLU A 100 -14.38 -3.65 20.29
C GLU A 100 -15.32 -3.83 19.10
N GLU A 101 -16.44 -4.51 19.28
CA GLU A 101 -17.45 -4.70 18.24
C GLU A 101 -18.06 -3.36 17.79
N LYS A 102 -18.41 -2.47 18.73
CA LYS A 102 -18.90 -1.12 18.43
C LYS A 102 -17.86 -0.27 17.68
N LEU A 103 -16.59 -0.31 18.10
CA LEU A 103 -15.50 0.40 17.40
C LEU A 103 -15.28 -0.15 16.00
N THR A 104 -15.34 -1.48 15.83
CA THR A 104 -15.24 -2.15 14.53
C THR A 104 -16.37 -1.69 13.61
N ALA A 105 -17.61 -1.73 14.09
CA ALA A 105 -18.78 -1.30 13.33
C ALA A 105 -18.70 0.17 12.90
N TYR A 106 -18.26 1.06 13.79
CA TYR A 106 -18.03 2.47 13.45
C TYR A 106 -16.93 2.63 12.38
N THR A 107 -15.79 1.97 12.59
CA THR A 107 -14.61 2.05 11.70
C THR A 107 -14.93 1.56 10.28
N GLU A 108 -15.57 0.39 10.15
CA GLU A 108 -15.91 -0.16 8.84
C GLU A 108 -16.97 0.68 8.13
N LEU A 109 -17.93 1.24 8.86
CA LEU A 109 -18.97 2.08 8.26
C LEU A 109 -18.39 3.37 7.68
N ILE A 110 -17.56 4.10 8.43
CA ILE A 110 -16.96 5.35 7.93
C ILE A 110 -15.94 5.11 6.81
N ARG A 111 -15.24 3.96 6.82
CA ARG A 111 -14.30 3.56 5.76
C ARG A 111 -14.98 3.49 4.39
N HIS A 112 -16.21 3.00 4.32
CA HIS A 112 -16.92 2.83 3.05
C HIS A 112 -17.95 3.95 2.78
N HIS A 113 -18.39 4.66 3.81
CA HIS A 113 -19.40 5.71 3.72
C HIS A 113 -18.96 6.95 4.53
N PRO A 114 -17.92 7.68 4.08
CA PRO A 114 -17.43 8.86 4.78
C PRO A 114 -18.51 9.95 4.82
N SER A 115 -18.76 10.50 6.01
CA SER A 115 -19.68 11.62 6.22
C SER A 115 -19.11 12.51 7.34
N ALA A 116 -18.54 13.66 6.97
CA ALA A 116 -17.99 14.61 7.94
C ALA A 116 -19.12 15.24 8.79
N GLU A 117 -20.23 15.64 8.16
CA GLU A 117 -21.35 16.32 8.79
C GLU A 117 -21.91 15.56 10.01
N GLU A 118 -22.04 14.24 9.92
CA GLU A 118 -22.53 13.40 11.02
C GLU A 118 -21.51 13.26 12.16
N ILE A 119 -20.22 13.30 11.84
CA ILE A 119 -19.14 13.11 12.80
C ILE A 119 -18.84 14.41 13.55
N ASP A 120 -18.80 15.54 12.83
CA ASP A 120 -18.43 16.86 13.36
C ASP A 120 -19.25 17.24 14.61
N GLY A 121 -20.55 16.97 14.59
CA GLY A 121 -21.45 17.25 15.72
C GLY A 121 -21.12 16.47 17.00
N GLN A 122 -20.38 15.37 16.89
CA GLN A 122 -20.08 14.44 17.99
C GLN A 122 -18.59 14.42 18.38
N MET A 123 -17.74 15.22 17.72
CA MET A 123 -16.28 15.21 17.91
C MET A 123 -15.83 15.48 19.35
N ASN A 124 -16.58 16.32 20.08
CA ASN A 124 -16.29 16.64 21.49
C ASN A 124 -16.47 15.45 22.44
N GLU A 125 -17.26 14.45 22.07
CA GLU A 125 -17.47 13.24 22.86
C GLU A 125 -16.68 12.05 22.29
N LEU A 126 -16.61 11.95 20.95
CA LEU A 126 -15.96 10.86 20.25
C LEU A 126 -14.44 10.84 20.49
N ILE A 127 -13.74 11.97 20.32
CA ILE A 127 -12.28 12.03 20.51
C ILE A 127 -11.88 11.66 21.94
N PRO A 128 -12.49 12.21 23.01
CA PRO A 128 -12.19 11.77 24.37
C PRO A 128 -12.47 10.29 24.62
N LEU A 129 -13.51 9.72 24.01
CA LEU A 129 -13.84 8.29 24.11
C LEU A 129 -12.76 7.41 23.48
N LEU A 130 -12.32 7.75 22.26
CA LEU A 130 -11.23 7.05 21.57
C LEU A 130 -9.93 7.13 22.38
N LEU A 131 -9.55 8.34 22.82
CA LEU A 131 -8.36 8.54 23.66
C LEU A 131 -8.45 7.83 25.02
N LYS A 132 -9.65 7.69 25.59
CA LYS A 132 -9.86 6.93 26.82
C LYS A 132 -9.65 5.43 26.60
N THR A 133 -10.11 4.89 25.48
CA THR A 133 -9.88 3.48 25.11
C THR A 133 -8.39 3.23 24.88
N ILE A 134 -7.73 4.12 24.14
CA ILE A 134 -6.29 4.04 23.85
C ILE A 134 -5.46 4.09 25.15
N ARG A 135 -5.70 5.07 26.02
CA ARG A 135 -5.01 5.17 27.33
C ARG A 135 -5.35 4.02 28.28
N GLY A 136 -6.56 3.49 28.17
CA GLY A 136 -7.04 2.43 29.04
C GLY A 136 -6.36 1.08 28.81
N ARG A 137 -5.78 0.85 27.62
CA ARG A 137 -4.95 -0.32 27.25
C ARG A 137 -5.51 -1.65 27.78
N ARG A 138 -6.82 -1.86 27.63
CA ARG A 138 -7.50 -3.04 28.20
C ARG A 138 -7.19 -4.30 27.41
N THR A 139 -7.19 -4.18 26.09
CA THR A 139 -6.94 -5.26 25.13
C THR A 139 -6.19 -4.65 23.93
N PRO A 140 -5.22 -5.37 23.33
CA PRO A 140 -4.48 -4.87 22.18
C PRO A 140 -5.43 -4.60 21.00
N GLN A 141 -6.40 -5.51 20.77
CA GLN A 141 -7.40 -5.37 19.72
C GLN A 141 -8.28 -4.12 19.89
N GLY A 142 -8.71 -3.80 21.12
CA GLY A 142 -9.48 -2.59 21.39
C GLY A 142 -8.68 -1.31 21.17
N VAL A 143 -7.39 -1.32 21.50
CA VAL A 143 -6.50 -0.19 21.18
C VAL A 143 -6.32 -0.05 19.66
N LEU A 144 -6.10 -1.14 18.94
CA LEU A 144 -5.97 -1.14 17.47
C LEU A 144 -7.22 -0.57 16.79
N TRP A 145 -8.42 -1.02 17.20
CA TRP A 145 -9.65 -0.48 16.65
C TRP A 145 -9.88 0.98 17.01
N ALA A 146 -9.52 1.41 18.22
CA ALA A 146 -9.60 2.81 18.60
C ALA A 146 -8.62 3.70 17.79
N LEU A 147 -7.41 3.21 17.51
CA LEU A 147 -6.44 3.91 16.65
C LEU A 147 -6.93 4.00 15.19
N ARG A 148 -7.51 2.92 14.65
CA ARG A 148 -8.11 2.92 13.30
C ARG A 148 -9.30 3.86 13.20
N ALA A 149 -10.20 3.80 14.19
CA ALA A 149 -11.31 4.73 14.30
C ALA A 149 -10.80 6.17 14.33
N LEU A 150 -9.79 6.47 15.17
CA LEU A 150 -9.20 7.81 15.26
C LEU A 150 -8.64 8.30 13.93
N MET A 151 -7.83 7.49 13.23
CA MET A 151 -7.27 7.87 11.93
C MET A 151 -8.36 8.14 10.89
N LEU A 152 -9.40 7.30 10.83
CA LEU A 152 -10.51 7.49 9.91
C LEU A 152 -11.37 8.70 10.29
N THR A 153 -11.61 8.96 11.58
CA THR A 153 -12.30 10.17 12.05
C THR A 153 -11.55 11.42 11.60
N ILE A 154 -10.23 11.47 11.80
CA ILE A 154 -9.38 12.58 11.36
C ILE A 154 -9.42 12.74 9.85
N LEU A 155 -9.20 11.66 9.09
CA LEU A 155 -9.24 11.71 7.62
C LEU A 155 -10.62 12.09 7.08
N THR A 156 -11.70 11.75 7.77
CA THR A 156 -13.08 12.04 7.32
C THR A 156 -13.47 13.50 7.55
N THR A 157 -13.08 14.06 8.69
CA THR A 157 -13.47 15.41 9.11
C THR A 157 -12.49 16.48 8.63
N GLY A 158 -11.18 16.19 8.67
CA GLY A 158 -10.13 17.19 8.40
C GLY A 158 -10.11 18.33 9.41
N ASP A 159 -10.63 18.11 10.63
CA ASP A 159 -10.69 19.15 11.67
C ASP A 159 -9.27 19.47 12.17
N GLU A 160 -8.87 20.73 11.99
CA GLU A 160 -7.54 21.25 12.30
C GLU A 160 -7.28 21.43 13.82
N SER A 161 -8.26 21.14 14.68
CA SER A 161 -8.13 21.28 16.14
C SER A 161 -7.77 19.97 16.86
N ILE A 162 -7.58 18.87 16.12
CA ILE A 162 -7.45 17.53 16.71
C ILE A 162 -6.02 17.24 17.16
N HIS A 163 -5.00 17.67 16.40
CA HIS A 163 -3.60 17.25 16.55
C HIS A 163 -3.12 17.37 18.00
N ASP A 164 -3.18 18.57 18.57
CA ASP A 164 -2.65 18.86 19.91
C ASP A 164 -3.35 18.06 21.02
N ARG A 165 -4.61 17.65 20.78
CA ARG A 165 -5.40 16.84 21.73
C ARG A 165 -4.98 15.37 21.71
N VAL A 166 -4.58 14.85 20.55
CA VAL A 166 -4.32 13.42 20.36
C VAL A 166 -2.85 13.06 20.45
N TYR A 167 -1.97 13.93 19.94
CA TYR A 167 -0.55 13.66 19.78
C TYR A 167 0.17 13.26 21.09
N PRO A 168 -0.06 13.92 22.25
CA PRO A 168 0.58 13.50 23.51
C PRO A 168 0.25 12.08 23.93
N THR A 169 -0.99 11.63 23.66
CA THR A 169 -1.42 10.26 23.96
C THR A 169 -0.76 9.25 23.02
N LEU A 170 -0.66 9.60 21.73
CA LEU A 170 -0.04 8.74 20.72
C LEU A 170 1.47 8.60 20.96
N LYS A 171 2.18 9.71 21.24
CA LYS A 171 3.62 9.70 21.56
C LYS A 171 3.92 8.89 22.84
N SER A 172 3.07 8.99 23.86
CA SER A 172 3.20 8.13 25.05
C SER A 172 2.92 6.66 24.77
N LEU A 173 2.03 6.34 23.81
CA LEU A 173 1.73 4.97 23.42
C LEU A 173 2.81 4.35 22.53
N SER A 174 3.53 5.12 21.72
CA SER A 174 4.61 4.56 20.92
C SER A 174 5.77 4.11 21.80
N GLN A 175 6.08 4.84 22.86
CA GLN A 175 7.23 4.58 23.74
C GLN A 175 6.98 3.53 24.83
N ASP A 176 5.75 3.40 25.30
CA ASP A 176 5.39 2.49 26.38
C ASP A 176 4.12 1.76 25.98
N THR A 177 4.17 0.43 26.02
CA THR A 177 3.08 -0.47 25.69
C THR A 177 3.05 -1.61 26.71
N ASN A 178 1.93 -1.78 27.39
CA ASN A 178 1.80 -2.80 28.46
C ASN A 178 1.62 -4.22 27.91
N TYR A 179 2.00 -4.48 26.65
CA TYR A 179 1.73 -5.75 25.97
C TYR A 179 3.06 -6.44 25.66
N ASP A 180 3.31 -7.60 26.28
CA ASP A 180 4.59 -8.32 26.12
C ASP A 180 4.71 -9.01 24.74
N ASP A 181 3.59 -9.42 24.10
CA ASP A 181 3.61 -10.25 22.88
C ASP A 181 2.89 -9.63 21.64
N ASP A 182 2.00 -8.63 21.79
CA ASP A 182 1.16 -8.05 20.70
C ASP A 182 1.47 -6.58 20.39
N ASP A 183 2.69 -6.15 20.67
CA ASP A 183 3.07 -4.74 20.66
C ASP A 183 3.28 -4.16 19.26
N GLU A 184 3.82 -4.97 18.34
CA GLU A 184 4.18 -4.54 16.99
C GLU A 184 3.02 -3.85 16.26
N LEU A 185 1.85 -4.50 16.22
CA LEU A 185 0.69 -3.96 15.52
C LEU A 185 0.20 -2.64 16.13
N VAL A 186 0.25 -2.53 17.47
CA VAL A 186 -0.16 -1.33 18.19
C VAL A 186 0.80 -0.19 17.89
N LYS A 187 2.12 -0.42 17.93
CA LYS A 187 3.12 0.59 17.56
C LYS A 187 3.01 1.02 16.11
N VAL A 188 2.87 0.07 15.17
CA VAL A 188 2.64 0.36 13.75
C VAL A 188 1.41 1.24 13.56
N ALA A 189 0.28 0.90 14.20
CA ALA A 189 -0.94 1.71 14.11
C ALA A 189 -0.78 3.09 14.78
N THR A 190 0.00 3.17 15.87
CA THR A 190 0.25 4.41 16.61
C THR A 190 1.10 5.37 15.80
N ILE A 191 2.20 4.90 15.18
CA ILE A 191 3.09 5.71 14.34
C ILE A 191 2.31 6.28 13.14
N LYS A 192 1.47 5.44 12.49
CA LYS A 192 0.58 5.92 11.43
C LYS A 192 -0.40 6.97 11.94
N ALA A 193 -1.00 6.76 13.12
CA ALA A 193 -1.93 7.71 13.71
C ALA A 193 -1.25 9.06 14.01
N MET A 194 0.02 9.07 14.43
CA MET A 194 0.80 10.30 14.61
C MET A 194 0.98 11.05 13.29
N GLY A 195 1.33 10.33 12.21
CA GLY A 195 1.44 10.92 10.87
C GLY A 195 0.11 11.51 10.38
N ILE A 196 -0.98 10.74 10.47
CA ILE A 196 -2.33 11.19 10.09
C ILE A 196 -2.79 12.37 10.94
N SER A 197 -2.58 12.36 12.27
CA SER A 197 -2.97 13.50 13.10
C SER A 197 -2.20 14.77 12.77
N THR A 198 -0.93 14.64 12.39
CA THR A 198 -0.07 15.79 12.07
C THR A 198 -0.46 16.39 10.74
N MET A 199 -0.62 15.56 9.71
CA MET A 199 -0.91 16.00 8.35
C MET A 199 -2.37 16.37 8.11
N CYS A 200 -3.31 15.76 8.83
CA CYS A 200 -4.75 15.86 8.54
C CYS A 200 -5.58 16.32 9.75
N GLY A 201 -4.97 16.50 10.91
CA GLY A 201 -5.63 16.94 12.15
C GLY A 201 -5.18 18.32 12.62
N GLY A 202 -4.52 19.10 11.75
CA GLY A 202 -4.06 20.48 12.01
C GLY A 202 -2.75 20.60 12.78
N GLY A 203 -1.80 19.68 12.55
CA GLY A 203 -0.43 19.90 12.99
C GLY A 203 0.21 21.09 12.25
N SER A 204 1.00 21.90 12.95
CA SER A 204 1.80 22.95 12.32
C SER A 204 3.00 22.37 11.58
N ALA A 205 3.66 23.16 10.73
CA ALA A 205 4.93 22.80 10.11
C ALA A 205 5.97 22.37 11.17
N THR A 206 6.06 23.11 12.28
CA THR A 206 6.95 22.75 13.40
C THR A 206 6.60 21.39 14.02
N ALA A 207 5.31 21.04 14.15
CA ALA A 207 4.91 19.74 14.66
C ALA A 207 5.24 18.60 13.68
N ALA A 208 5.17 18.88 12.37
CA ALA A 208 5.61 17.97 11.33
C ALA A 208 7.13 17.74 11.39
N GLU A 209 7.93 18.81 11.52
CA GLU A 209 9.38 18.73 11.68
C GLU A 209 9.78 17.94 12.95
N GLU A 210 9.16 18.22 14.10
CA GLU A 210 9.36 17.46 15.35
C GLU A 210 8.98 15.97 15.20
N LEU A 211 7.94 15.67 14.42
CA LEU A 211 7.58 14.29 14.12
C LEU A 211 8.61 13.64 13.19
N LEU A 212 9.12 14.33 12.17
CA LEU A 212 10.16 13.81 11.29
C LEU A 212 11.44 13.48 12.08
N GLU A 213 11.86 14.35 12.99
CA GLU A 213 13.00 14.09 13.89
C GLU A 213 12.77 12.83 14.73
N PHE A 214 11.61 12.71 15.39
CA PHE A 214 11.27 11.53 16.17
C PHE A 214 11.22 10.24 15.34
N LEU A 215 10.75 10.31 14.09
CA LEU A 215 10.74 9.16 13.18
C LEU A 215 12.17 8.76 12.78
N ILE A 216 13.08 9.71 12.57
CA ILE A 216 14.50 9.42 12.33
C ILE A 216 15.12 8.74 13.55
N GLU A 217 14.83 9.17 14.78
CA GLU A 217 15.31 8.49 16.00
C GLU A 217 14.85 7.02 16.05
N ILE A 218 13.61 6.71 15.65
CA ILE A 218 13.12 5.33 15.55
C ILE A 218 13.93 4.55 14.51
N ILE A 219 14.22 5.17 13.37
CA ILE A 219 14.90 4.52 12.25
C ILE A 219 16.38 4.26 12.57
N GLU A 220 17.10 5.25 13.10
CA GLU A 220 18.52 5.11 13.48
C GLU A 220 18.72 4.13 14.63
N SER A 221 17.75 4.03 15.53
CA SER A 221 17.79 3.10 16.65
C SER A 221 17.24 1.71 16.32
N ASP A 222 16.89 1.41 15.06
CA ASP A 222 16.23 0.16 14.66
C ASP A 222 15.01 -0.18 15.55
N GLY A 223 14.23 0.84 15.95
CA GLY A 223 13.04 0.70 16.79
C GLY A 223 13.29 0.67 18.30
N HIS A 224 14.54 0.73 18.78
CA HIS A 224 14.83 0.65 20.21
C HIS A 224 14.27 1.82 21.02
N ILE A 225 14.18 3.03 20.45
CA ILE A 225 13.65 4.22 21.15
C ILE A 225 12.15 4.11 21.52
N VAL A 226 11.45 3.20 20.85
CA VAL A 226 10.04 2.87 21.09
C VAL A 226 9.88 1.46 21.65
N GLU A 227 10.91 0.87 22.25
CA GLU A 227 10.88 -0.48 22.84
C GLU A 227 10.52 -1.59 21.83
N ALA A 228 10.80 -1.38 20.53
CA ALA A 228 10.61 -2.37 19.47
C ALA A 228 11.91 -2.58 18.67
N GLY A 229 12.99 -2.86 19.39
CA GLY A 229 14.31 -3.10 18.80
C GLY A 229 14.30 -4.25 17.80
N ASP A 230 14.99 -4.04 16.67
CA ASP A 230 15.11 -4.98 15.55
C ASP A 230 13.75 -5.39 14.94
N ASN A 231 12.71 -4.57 15.11
CA ASN A 231 11.38 -4.83 14.56
C ASN A 231 11.21 -4.19 13.17
N GLY A 232 11.38 -4.99 12.12
CA GLY A 232 11.24 -4.58 10.72
C GLY A 232 9.93 -3.85 10.41
N PRO A 233 8.75 -4.39 10.78
CA PRO A 233 7.46 -3.73 10.55
C PRO A 233 7.33 -2.34 11.20
N VAL A 234 7.85 -2.14 12.40
CA VAL A 234 7.86 -0.83 13.09
C VAL A 234 8.77 0.15 12.36
N VAL A 235 10.01 -0.25 12.03
CA VAL A 235 10.98 0.61 11.31
C VAL A 235 10.48 0.96 9.90
N ALA A 236 9.94 -0.02 9.17
CA ALA A 236 9.34 0.21 7.86
C ALA A 236 8.16 1.17 7.93
N THR A 237 7.34 1.08 8.99
CA THR A 237 6.24 2.01 9.22
C THR A 237 6.74 3.41 9.56
N ALA A 238 7.81 3.53 10.34
CA ALA A 238 8.44 4.82 10.63
C ALA A 238 8.95 5.48 9.33
N LEU A 239 9.66 4.72 8.47
CA LEU A 239 10.10 5.20 7.15
C LEU A 239 8.94 5.67 6.27
N LYS A 240 7.87 4.87 6.15
CA LYS A 240 6.69 5.22 5.36
C LYS A 240 5.96 6.44 5.90
N THR A 241 5.90 6.58 7.23
CA THR A 241 5.30 7.73 7.90
C THR A 241 6.17 8.97 7.71
N TRP A 242 7.49 8.83 7.72
CA TRP A 242 8.42 9.92 7.44
C TRP A 242 8.21 10.45 6.03
N GLY A 243 8.17 9.56 5.03
CA GLY A 243 7.90 9.96 3.64
C GLY A 243 6.53 10.62 3.46
N PHE A 244 5.51 10.14 4.17
CA PHE A 244 4.18 10.74 4.17
C PHE A 244 4.18 12.16 4.74
N VAL A 245 4.81 12.39 5.90
CA VAL A 245 4.85 13.72 6.53
C VAL A 245 5.73 14.67 5.71
N ALA A 246 6.91 14.22 5.29
CA ALA A 246 7.83 15.00 4.46
C ALA A 246 7.19 15.44 3.13
N SER A 247 6.31 14.62 2.55
CA SER A 247 5.63 14.94 1.28
C SER A 247 4.65 16.12 1.34
N GLY A 248 4.35 16.65 2.53
CA GLY A 248 3.52 17.84 2.71
C GLY A 248 4.26 19.05 3.27
N LEU A 249 5.60 19.00 3.37
CA LEU A 249 6.43 20.15 3.69
C LEU A 249 6.97 20.77 2.40
N ASP A 250 7.02 22.10 2.35
CA ASP A 250 7.55 22.84 1.20
C ASP A 250 9.08 22.82 1.16
N ASP A 251 9.73 22.68 2.32
CA ASP A 251 11.17 22.66 2.48
C ASP A 251 11.58 21.48 3.38
N LEU A 252 12.58 20.73 2.96
CA LEU A 252 13.17 19.61 3.70
C LEU A 252 14.68 19.79 3.90
N GLU A 253 15.26 20.95 3.58
CA GLU A 253 16.71 21.13 3.58
C GLU A 253 17.31 20.79 4.95
N GLU A 254 16.71 21.29 6.02
CA GLU A 254 17.17 21.07 7.40
C GLU A 254 17.12 19.58 7.79
N GLN A 255 16.06 18.87 7.40
CA GLN A 255 15.83 17.47 7.75
C GLN A 255 16.61 16.50 6.84
N SER A 256 17.00 16.94 5.63
CA SER A 256 17.52 16.08 4.57
C SER A 256 18.84 15.40 4.91
N THR A 257 19.76 16.08 5.60
CA THR A 257 21.13 15.57 5.81
C THR A 257 21.13 14.33 6.71
N GLN A 258 20.52 14.43 7.90
CA GLN A 258 20.43 13.31 8.83
C GLN A 258 19.56 12.18 8.25
N ALA A 259 18.42 12.54 7.65
CA ALA A 259 17.52 11.57 7.05
C ALA A 259 18.21 10.74 5.95
N LEU A 260 19.00 11.38 5.08
CA LEU A 260 19.69 10.69 4.00
C LEU A 260 20.78 9.72 4.51
N GLU A 261 21.48 10.08 5.58
CA GLU A 261 22.43 9.19 6.26
C GLU A 261 21.70 7.96 6.81
N ALA A 262 20.65 8.17 7.62
CA ALA A 262 19.85 7.10 8.19
C ALA A 262 19.25 6.17 7.11
N PHE A 263 18.67 6.72 6.03
CA PHE A 263 18.10 5.90 4.96
C PHE A 263 19.17 5.11 4.20
N THR A 264 20.36 5.68 4.01
CA THR A 264 21.46 4.99 3.32
C THR A 264 21.98 3.80 4.12
N GLU A 265 21.98 3.88 5.45
CA GLU A 265 22.28 2.75 6.33
C GLU A 265 21.18 1.68 6.25
N GLN A 266 19.92 2.07 6.26
CA GLN A 266 18.78 1.14 6.21
C GLN A 266 18.63 0.38 4.88
N LEU A 267 19.34 0.79 3.81
CA LEU A 267 19.47 -0.02 2.59
C LEU A 267 20.15 -1.39 2.84
N GLU A 268 20.91 -1.53 3.93
CA GLU A 268 21.57 -2.78 4.31
C GLU A 268 20.75 -3.65 5.28
N SER A 269 19.52 -3.24 5.62
CA SER A 269 18.62 -4.00 6.48
C SER A 269 18.33 -5.41 5.96
N SER A 270 18.10 -6.36 6.86
CA SER A 270 17.63 -7.70 6.50
C SER A 270 16.14 -7.74 6.12
N ASP A 271 15.39 -6.70 6.47
CA ASP A 271 13.97 -6.58 6.16
C ASP A 271 13.78 -5.83 4.83
N VAL A 272 13.10 -6.48 3.87
CA VAL A 272 12.92 -5.91 2.53
C VAL A 272 11.97 -4.72 2.52
N ASP A 273 10.98 -4.66 3.42
CA ASP A 273 10.08 -3.51 3.50
C ASP A 273 10.80 -2.29 4.06
N VAL A 274 11.74 -2.49 4.99
CA VAL A 274 12.65 -1.43 5.46
C VAL A 274 13.52 -0.93 4.32
N GLN A 275 14.18 -1.83 3.56
CA GLN A 275 15.01 -1.45 2.42
C GLN A 275 14.22 -0.65 1.36
N VAL A 276 13.03 -1.12 1.00
CA VAL A 276 12.18 -0.47 -0.01
C VAL A 276 11.70 0.91 0.46
N ALA A 277 11.29 1.03 1.73
CA ALA A 277 10.84 2.31 2.28
C ALA A 277 11.98 3.33 2.36
N ALA A 278 13.18 2.90 2.78
CA ALA A 278 14.38 3.74 2.79
C ALA A 278 14.76 4.22 1.37
N GLY A 279 14.78 3.30 0.40
CA GLY A 279 15.05 3.66 -1.00
C GLY A 279 14.02 4.63 -1.60
N SER A 280 12.75 4.50 -1.22
CA SER A 280 11.68 5.41 -1.66
C SER A 280 11.84 6.81 -1.05
N ASN A 281 12.22 6.92 0.23
CA ASN A 281 12.46 8.21 0.87
C ASN A 281 13.72 8.91 0.33
N ILE A 282 14.76 8.14 -0.02
CA ILE A 282 15.92 8.68 -0.76
C ILE A 282 15.46 9.27 -2.09
N ALA A 283 14.62 8.56 -2.83
CA ALA A 283 14.10 9.05 -4.11
C ALA A 283 13.23 10.30 -3.94
N LEU A 284 12.45 10.39 -2.86
CA LEU A 284 11.68 11.58 -2.48
C LEU A 284 12.59 12.77 -2.17
N LEU A 285 13.64 12.60 -1.36
CA LEU A 285 14.60 13.67 -1.07
C LEU A 285 15.32 14.17 -2.33
N MET A 286 15.72 13.24 -3.22
CA MET A 286 16.34 13.62 -4.49
C MET A 286 15.34 14.30 -5.44
N GLU A 287 14.05 13.98 -5.35
CA GLU A 287 12.98 14.67 -6.08
C GLU A 287 12.79 16.09 -5.57
N ALA A 288 12.62 16.28 -4.26
CA ALA A 288 12.53 17.59 -3.62
C ALA A 288 13.76 18.47 -3.93
N ALA A 289 14.96 17.89 -3.91
CA ALA A 289 16.19 18.59 -4.26
C ALA A 289 16.23 19.11 -5.70
N ARG A 290 15.67 18.35 -6.64
CA ARG A 290 15.56 18.78 -8.04
C ARG A 290 14.51 19.87 -8.20
N GLU A 291 13.35 19.71 -7.55
CA GLU A 291 12.27 20.71 -7.61
C GLU A 291 12.74 22.05 -7.06
N TYR A 292 13.44 22.04 -5.91
CA TYR A 292 14.06 23.24 -5.35
C TYR A 292 15.07 23.90 -6.29
N GLU A 293 15.96 23.13 -6.93
CA GLU A 293 16.94 23.67 -7.88
C GLU A 293 16.24 24.26 -9.13
N GLU A 294 15.18 23.62 -9.61
CA GLU A 294 14.36 24.12 -10.73
C GLU A 294 13.63 25.43 -10.38
N GLU A 295 13.16 25.58 -9.14
CA GLU A 295 12.41 26.75 -8.68
C GLU A 295 13.30 27.93 -8.29
N THR A 296 14.40 27.68 -7.58
CA THR A 296 15.29 28.72 -7.01
C THR A 296 16.51 29.01 -7.88
N GLY A 297 16.95 28.03 -8.69
CA GLY A 297 18.23 28.07 -9.40
C GLY A 297 19.45 27.81 -8.49
N GLU A 298 19.23 27.51 -7.20
CA GLU A 298 20.28 27.19 -6.23
C GLU A 298 20.39 25.68 -6.03
N SER A 299 21.62 25.18 -5.92
CA SER A 299 21.85 23.76 -5.70
C SER A 299 21.64 23.42 -4.22
N TRP A 300 20.73 22.48 -3.95
CA TRP A 300 20.54 21.93 -2.61
C TRP A 300 21.79 21.15 -2.18
N ASN A 301 22.45 21.61 -1.13
CA ASN A 301 23.71 21.03 -0.67
C ASN A 301 23.50 19.76 0.16
N LEU A 302 23.15 18.68 -0.53
CA LEU A 302 23.04 17.36 0.07
C LEU A 302 24.45 16.80 0.34
N ARG A 303 24.84 16.75 1.61
CA ARG A 303 26.18 16.30 2.03
C ARG A 303 26.26 14.76 2.14
N PHE A 304 26.35 14.04 1.03
CA PHE A 304 26.44 12.57 1.02
C PHE A 304 27.36 12.01 -0.08
N ASP A 305 27.79 10.75 0.08
CA ASP A 305 28.53 10.01 -0.95
C ASP A 305 27.58 9.52 -2.05
N GLN A 306 27.39 10.36 -3.08
CA GLN A 306 26.52 10.06 -4.22
C GLN A 306 26.93 8.77 -4.95
N ASP A 307 28.22 8.55 -5.14
CA ASP A 307 28.73 7.36 -5.83
C ASP A 307 28.52 6.10 -4.98
N GLY A 308 28.73 6.20 -3.67
CA GLY A 308 28.46 5.14 -2.70
C GLY A 308 26.98 4.75 -2.68
N LEU A 309 26.10 5.75 -2.63
CA LEU A 309 24.66 5.53 -2.64
C LEU A 309 24.20 4.85 -3.93
N LEU A 310 24.61 5.35 -5.11
CA LEU A 310 24.25 4.75 -6.39
C LEU A 310 24.74 3.30 -6.50
N ARG A 311 25.93 2.98 -5.98
CA ARG A 311 26.42 1.59 -5.92
C ARG A 311 25.52 0.70 -5.06
N ARG A 312 25.09 1.17 -3.88
CA ARG A 312 24.19 0.43 -2.97
C ARG A 312 22.83 0.18 -3.62
N LEU A 313 22.21 1.21 -4.18
CA LEU A 313 20.92 1.09 -4.89
C LEU A 313 21.02 0.10 -6.07
N ASN A 314 22.09 0.18 -6.86
CA ASN A 314 22.33 -0.75 -7.97
C ASN A 314 22.63 -2.18 -7.54
N ALA A 315 23.14 -2.40 -6.33
CA ALA A 315 23.31 -3.75 -5.80
C ALA A 315 21.94 -4.42 -5.55
N LEU A 316 20.99 -3.67 -5.00
CA LEU A 316 19.64 -4.15 -4.68
C LEU A 316 18.82 -4.48 -5.93
N THR A 317 19.04 -3.78 -7.06
CA THR A 317 18.40 -4.16 -8.36
C THR A 317 18.89 -5.50 -8.90
N ARG A 318 20.06 -5.97 -8.46
CA ARG A 318 20.72 -7.20 -8.93
C ARG A 318 20.76 -8.29 -7.87
N GLU A 319 20.05 -8.09 -6.76
CA GLU A 319 20.06 -9.01 -5.62
C GLU A 319 19.61 -10.41 -6.07
N SER A 320 20.44 -11.42 -5.81
CA SER A 320 20.24 -12.77 -6.32
C SER A 320 20.51 -13.86 -5.27
N SER A 321 20.85 -13.47 -4.05
CA SER A 321 21.07 -14.32 -2.91
C SER A 321 19.94 -15.32 -2.72
N LYS A 322 20.27 -16.57 -2.45
CA LYS A 322 19.29 -17.62 -2.15
C LYS A 322 18.70 -17.49 -0.74
N ALA A 323 19.26 -16.62 0.10
CA ALA A 323 18.76 -16.35 1.44
C ALA A 323 17.46 -15.52 1.40
N ILE A 324 17.27 -14.69 0.38
CA ILE A 324 16.09 -13.85 0.20
C ILE A 324 15.02 -14.63 -0.57
N SER A 325 13.78 -14.54 -0.09
CA SER A 325 12.65 -15.22 -0.69
C SER A 325 12.43 -14.76 -2.14
N LYS A 326 11.72 -15.57 -2.93
CA LYS A 326 11.40 -15.21 -4.32
C LYS A 326 10.46 -14.01 -4.39
N ARG A 327 9.56 -13.84 -3.42
CA ARG A 327 8.64 -12.72 -3.33
C ARG A 327 9.43 -11.44 -3.10
N ASP A 328 10.22 -11.42 -2.04
CA ASP A 328 10.90 -10.20 -1.60
C ASP A 328 11.98 -9.78 -2.61
N ARG A 329 12.65 -10.73 -3.27
CA ARG A 329 13.55 -10.42 -4.38
C ARG A 329 12.85 -9.73 -5.56
N ARG A 330 11.63 -10.14 -5.90
CA ARG A 330 10.86 -9.48 -6.96
C ARG A 330 10.47 -8.07 -6.54
N GLN A 331 10.10 -7.89 -5.28
CA GLN A 331 9.79 -6.58 -4.71
C GLN A 331 11.03 -5.67 -4.76
N LEU A 332 12.19 -6.13 -4.29
CA LEU A 332 13.46 -5.41 -4.40
C LEU A 332 13.76 -5.03 -5.85
N HIS A 333 13.70 -5.99 -6.79
CA HIS A 333 13.97 -5.69 -8.19
C HIS A 333 12.99 -4.68 -8.76
N SER A 334 11.69 -4.82 -8.48
CA SER A 334 10.68 -3.89 -8.98
C SER A 334 10.88 -2.49 -8.42
N SER A 335 10.98 -2.36 -7.10
CA SER A 335 11.11 -1.08 -6.40
C SER A 335 12.44 -0.40 -6.71
N PHE A 336 13.58 -1.09 -6.63
CA PHE A 336 14.88 -0.47 -6.87
C PHE A 336 15.14 -0.18 -8.34
N ASN A 337 14.57 -0.93 -9.30
CA ASN A 337 14.63 -0.52 -10.70
C ASN A 337 13.85 0.79 -10.92
N SER A 338 12.69 0.94 -10.27
CA SER A 338 11.93 2.19 -10.27
C SER A 338 12.73 3.35 -9.64
N ILE A 339 13.35 3.14 -8.47
CA ILE A 339 14.17 4.13 -7.78
C ILE A 339 15.40 4.53 -8.61
N VAL A 340 16.15 3.58 -9.17
CA VAL A 340 17.35 3.89 -9.96
C VAL A 340 16.97 4.62 -11.25
N THR A 341 15.97 4.15 -11.99
CA THR A 341 15.44 4.86 -13.18
C THR A 341 14.96 6.26 -12.81
N SER A 342 14.30 6.33 -11.65
CA SER A 342 14.04 7.49 -10.81
C SER A 342 15.08 8.60 -10.91
N LEU A 343 16.19 8.27 -10.26
CA LEU A 343 17.34 9.14 -10.02
C LEU A 343 18.11 9.44 -11.31
N GLU A 344 18.26 8.46 -12.21
CA GLU A 344 19.00 8.63 -13.47
C GLU A 344 18.29 9.59 -14.44
N HIS A 345 16.95 9.62 -14.43
CA HIS A 345 16.16 10.38 -15.41
C HIS A 345 15.44 11.60 -14.84
N GLY A 346 15.53 11.84 -13.52
CA GLY A 346 14.79 12.92 -12.87
C GLY A 346 13.28 12.78 -13.06
N LYS A 347 12.75 11.56 -12.88
CA LYS A 347 11.31 11.27 -12.96
C LYS A 347 10.79 10.82 -11.60
N GLY A 348 9.51 10.51 -11.51
CA GLY A 348 8.92 9.86 -10.34
C GLY A 348 8.85 8.34 -10.49
N PRO A 349 8.12 7.65 -9.61
CA PRO A 349 8.09 6.20 -9.54
C PRO A 349 7.38 5.56 -10.75
N GLY A 350 7.80 4.35 -11.10
CA GLY A 350 7.22 3.55 -12.18
C GLY A 350 7.46 4.11 -13.58
N TYR A 351 8.32 5.10 -13.76
CA TYR A 351 8.69 5.62 -15.07
C TYR A 351 9.45 4.55 -15.87
N SER A 352 9.05 4.33 -17.12
CA SER A 352 9.66 3.33 -17.99
C SER A 352 10.17 3.93 -19.29
N THR A 353 11.50 3.86 -19.46
CA THR A 353 12.24 4.24 -20.68
C THR A 353 12.19 3.19 -21.79
N ALA A 354 11.47 2.09 -21.56
CA ALA A 354 11.25 1.08 -22.58
C ALA A 354 10.59 1.72 -23.81
N ARG A 355 11.12 1.43 -24.99
CA ARG A 355 10.64 2.00 -26.25
C ARG A 355 9.49 1.17 -26.82
N ARG A 356 8.38 1.83 -27.17
CA ARG A 356 7.31 1.27 -27.99
C ARG A 356 7.30 1.93 -29.36
N PHE A 357 6.88 1.19 -30.38
CA PHE A 357 6.55 1.79 -31.67
C PHE A 357 5.36 2.74 -31.48
N SER A 358 5.47 3.98 -31.98
CA SER A 358 4.43 4.99 -31.92
C SER A 358 3.14 4.58 -32.66
N SER A 359 3.26 3.78 -33.72
CA SER A 359 2.13 3.23 -34.46
C SER A 359 1.66 1.88 -33.90
N ASN A 360 0.40 1.80 -33.50
CA ASN A 360 -0.23 0.57 -33.06
C ASN A 360 -0.36 -0.44 -34.24
N PRO A 361 0.25 -1.64 -34.18
CA PRO A 361 0.20 -2.62 -35.27
C PRO A 361 -1.21 -3.13 -35.60
N HIS A 362 -2.19 -2.93 -34.70
CA HIS A 362 -3.54 -3.51 -34.80
C HIS A 362 -4.63 -2.51 -35.21
N THR A 363 -4.30 -1.23 -35.48
CA THR A 363 -5.28 -0.20 -35.88
C THR A 363 -5.09 0.33 -37.31
N GLY A 364 -4.37 -0.39 -38.17
CA GLY A 364 -4.37 -0.10 -39.61
C GLY A 364 -3.86 1.29 -39.97
N GLY A 365 -2.76 1.74 -39.35
CA GLY A 365 -2.04 2.92 -39.81
C GLY A 365 -1.42 2.68 -41.20
N ASN A 366 -1.45 3.69 -42.07
CA ASN A 366 -0.81 3.61 -43.38
C ASN A 366 0.70 3.36 -43.22
N ARG A 367 1.24 2.41 -44.01
CA ARG A 367 2.64 1.93 -44.00
C ARG A 367 3.70 2.99 -44.37
N THR A 368 3.41 4.28 -44.35
CA THR A 368 4.25 5.31 -44.98
C THR A 368 4.97 6.25 -44.02
N ASP A 369 4.65 6.25 -42.72
CA ASP A 369 5.37 7.08 -41.75
C ASP A 369 6.18 6.21 -40.78
N PHE A 370 7.09 5.40 -41.32
CA PHE A 370 8.18 4.81 -40.55
C PHE A 370 9.28 5.86 -40.31
N ASN A 371 8.91 6.99 -39.71
CA ASN A 371 9.91 7.72 -38.92
C ASN A 371 10.11 6.92 -37.64
N ASP A 372 11.38 6.73 -37.26
CA ASP A 372 11.86 6.03 -36.06
C ASP A 372 11.45 6.74 -34.74
N ASP A 373 10.23 7.24 -34.66
CA ASP A 373 9.70 7.95 -33.49
C ASP A 373 9.25 6.89 -32.47
N TYR A 374 10.24 6.31 -31.79
CA TYR A 374 10.01 5.51 -30.60
C TYR A 374 9.48 6.40 -29.49
N GLN A 375 8.36 6.01 -28.87
CA GLN A 375 7.85 6.66 -27.67
C GLN A 375 8.21 5.81 -26.45
N GLU A 376 8.60 6.45 -25.35
CA GLU A 376 8.75 5.75 -24.07
C GLU A 376 7.37 5.34 -23.52
N TYR A 377 7.33 4.28 -22.71
CA TYR A 377 6.09 3.90 -22.02
C TYR A 377 5.64 4.96 -21.00
N GLY A 378 6.58 5.72 -20.43
CA GLY A 378 6.31 6.77 -19.45
C GLY A 378 5.91 6.19 -18.09
N TYR A 379 5.10 6.94 -17.33
CA TYR A 379 4.63 6.52 -16.01
C TYR A 379 3.67 5.34 -16.10
N ARG A 380 4.07 4.23 -15.47
CA ARG A 380 3.30 2.98 -15.45
C ARG A 380 2.49 2.80 -14.17
N GLN A 381 2.87 3.47 -13.10
CA GLN A 381 2.14 3.41 -11.84
C GLN A 381 0.86 4.24 -11.96
N LYS A 382 -0.27 3.55 -12.01
CA LYS A 382 -1.59 4.15 -12.09
C LYS A 382 -2.51 3.56 -11.04
N PHE A 383 -3.31 4.40 -10.41
CA PHE A 383 -4.35 4.04 -9.48
C PHE A 383 -5.71 4.28 -10.13
N ARG A 384 -6.56 3.25 -10.23
CA ARG A 384 -7.83 3.32 -10.97
C ARG A 384 -9.02 3.27 -10.02
N ILE A 385 -9.91 4.25 -10.12
CA ILE A 385 -11.19 4.29 -9.41
C ILE A 385 -12.30 4.46 -10.45
N GLN A 386 -13.19 3.47 -10.57
CA GLN A 386 -14.29 3.48 -11.53
C GLN A 386 -13.79 3.75 -12.98
N ASN A 387 -14.18 4.90 -13.54
CA ASN A 387 -13.78 5.40 -14.86
C ASN A 387 -12.65 6.44 -14.81
N ILE A 388 -12.02 6.64 -13.66
CA ILE A 388 -10.90 7.57 -13.44
C ILE A 388 -9.61 6.77 -13.29
N SER A 389 -8.59 7.15 -14.06
CA SER A 389 -7.22 6.64 -13.91
C SER A 389 -6.33 7.77 -13.43
N ILE A 390 -5.76 7.60 -12.25
CA ILE A 390 -4.87 8.55 -11.59
C ILE A 390 -3.44 8.07 -11.82
N THR A 391 -2.59 8.90 -12.43
CA THR A 391 -1.18 8.58 -12.65
C THR A 391 -0.37 9.06 -11.45
N ILE A 392 0.51 8.20 -10.95
CA ILE A 392 1.42 8.53 -9.84
C ILE A 392 2.77 8.86 -10.46
N ASP A 393 3.06 10.15 -10.56
CA ASP A 393 4.21 10.67 -11.31
C ASP A 393 5.29 11.36 -10.47
N SER A 394 5.08 11.43 -9.15
CA SER A 394 6.05 11.89 -8.15
C SER A 394 6.16 10.92 -6.95
N TRP A 395 7.29 10.92 -6.27
CA TRP A 395 7.50 10.15 -5.03
C TRP A 395 6.72 10.74 -3.86
N SER A 396 6.57 12.06 -3.80
CA SER A 396 5.69 12.73 -2.84
C SER A 396 4.25 12.22 -2.93
N LEU A 397 3.71 12.09 -4.14
CA LEU A 397 2.37 11.53 -4.37
C LEU A 397 2.30 10.04 -4.04
N SER A 398 3.35 9.28 -4.33
CA SER A 398 3.42 7.85 -3.98
C SER A 398 3.39 7.63 -2.47
N ALA A 399 4.11 8.44 -1.69
CA ALA A 399 4.11 8.37 -0.22
C ALA A 399 2.72 8.65 0.37
N ARG A 400 2.04 9.71 -0.11
CA ARG A 400 0.64 10.03 0.27
C ARG A 400 -0.31 8.88 -0.06
N LEU A 401 -0.23 8.34 -1.28
CA LEU A 401 -1.08 7.23 -1.69
C LEU A 401 -0.83 5.95 -0.88
N GLU A 402 0.43 5.62 -0.58
CA GLU A 402 0.76 4.42 0.21
C GLU A 402 0.21 4.51 1.63
N MET A 403 0.35 5.68 2.28
CA MET A 403 -0.23 5.91 3.60
C MET A 403 -1.75 5.74 3.56
N LEU A 404 -2.42 6.40 2.60
CA LEU A 404 -3.87 6.32 2.41
C LEU A 404 -4.35 4.89 2.16
N LYS A 405 -3.67 4.11 1.30
CA LYS A 405 -3.98 2.69 1.09
C LYS A 405 -3.88 1.89 2.37
N SER A 406 -2.87 2.16 3.19
CA SER A 406 -2.63 1.42 4.44
C SER A 406 -3.67 1.69 5.53
N VAL A 407 -4.34 2.86 5.49
CA VAL A 407 -5.37 3.25 6.47
C VAL A 407 -6.78 2.95 5.96
N LEU A 408 -7.06 3.27 4.69
CA LEU A 408 -8.39 3.18 4.09
C LEU A 408 -8.70 1.82 3.49
N GLY A 409 -7.69 1.05 3.04
CA GLY A 409 -7.88 -0.24 2.39
C GLY A 409 -8.93 -0.16 1.25
N GLY A 410 -9.91 -1.07 1.27
CA GLY A 410 -11.03 -1.09 0.33
C GLY A 410 -11.92 0.17 0.34
N GLY A 411 -11.81 1.03 1.34
CA GLY A 411 -12.52 2.31 1.45
C GLY A 411 -11.94 3.45 0.61
N LEU A 412 -10.70 3.32 0.11
CA LEU A 412 -9.98 4.40 -0.56
C LEU A 412 -10.75 5.00 -1.74
N ALA A 413 -11.43 4.17 -2.53
CA ALA A 413 -12.23 4.62 -3.66
C ALA A 413 -13.44 5.48 -3.22
N SER A 414 -14.09 5.13 -2.11
CA SER A 414 -15.22 5.90 -1.57
C SER A 414 -14.75 7.25 -1.03
N HIS A 415 -13.66 7.25 -0.26
CA HIS A 415 -13.05 8.48 0.24
C HIS A 415 -12.58 9.40 -0.88
N TYR A 416 -11.87 8.90 -1.90
CA TYR A 416 -11.43 9.75 -3.00
C TYR A 416 -12.59 10.49 -3.70
N MET A 417 -13.76 9.86 -3.79
CA MET A 417 -14.94 10.45 -4.44
C MET A 417 -15.70 11.43 -3.53
N ASN A 418 -15.76 11.14 -2.23
CA ASN A 418 -16.70 11.79 -1.31
C ASN A 418 -16.02 12.57 -0.16
N ASN A 419 -14.70 12.51 -0.04
CA ASN A 419 -13.94 13.11 1.05
C ASN A 419 -12.93 14.15 0.50
N PRO A 420 -13.09 15.44 0.84
CA PRO A 420 -12.22 16.50 0.35
C PRO A 420 -10.78 16.38 0.86
N VAL A 421 -10.55 15.93 2.09
CA VAL A 421 -9.21 15.74 2.68
C VAL A 421 -8.40 14.73 1.87
N VAL A 422 -9.00 13.58 1.56
CA VAL A 422 -8.32 12.52 0.79
C VAL A 422 -8.09 12.96 -0.66
N LYS A 423 -9.00 13.75 -1.23
CA LYS A 423 -8.82 14.32 -2.57
C LYS A 423 -7.70 15.35 -2.60
N ASP A 424 -7.57 16.16 -1.55
CA ASP A 424 -6.52 17.16 -1.40
C ASP A 424 -5.14 16.53 -1.18
N LEU A 425 -5.05 15.47 -0.38
CA LEU A 425 -3.85 14.65 -0.24
C LEU A 425 -3.39 13.97 -1.53
N LEU A 426 -4.24 13.93 -2.57
CA LEU A 426 -3.87 13.44 -3.90
C LEU A 426 -3.94 14.56 -4.95
N SER A 427 -4.05 15.82 -4.51
CA SER A 427 -3.90 16.98 -5.37
C SER A 427 -2.48 16.99 -5.94
N GLY A 428 -2.38 17.25 -7.24
CA GLY A 428 -1.15 17.10 -8.04
C GLY A 428 -1.14 15.86 -8.94
N ALA A 429 -1.96 14.84 -8.66
CA ALA A 429 -2.02 13.66 -9.51
C ALA A 429 -2.67 13.92 -10.87
N LYS A 430 -2.06 13.43 -11.96
CA LYS A 430 -2.66 13.52 -13.30
C LYS A 430 -3.81 12.53 -13.46
N THR A 431 -5.03 13.02 -13.64
CA THR A 431 -6.24 12.19 -13.78
C THR A 431 -6.74 12.12 -15.24
N GLU A 432 -6.98 10.91 -15.73
CA GLU A 432 -7.56 10.63 -17.04
C GLU A 432 -8.91 9.93 -16.89
N TYR A 433 -9.93 10.39 -17.61
CA TYR A 433 -11.18 9.65 -17.73
C TYR A 433 -11.03 8.53 -18.76
N VAL A 434 -11.13 7.29 -18.31
CA VAL A 434 -11.08 6.12 -19.18
C VAL A 434 -12.51 5.75 -19.56
N SER A 435 -12.88 6.06 -20.80
CA SER A 435 -14.12 5.63 -21.41
C SER A 435 -14.24 4.10 -21.29
N SER A 436 -15.24 3.63 -20.52
CA SER A 436 -15.66 2.25 -20.62
C SER A 436 -16.07 1.98 -22.07
N PRO A 437 -15.64 0.87 -22.71
CA PRO A 437 -16.19 0.53 -24.02
C PRO A 437 -17.71 0.47 -23.87
N PRO A 438 -18.49 1.01 -24.82
CA PRO A 438 -19.94 0.96 -24.74
C PRO A 438 -20.35 -0.52 -24.63
N ARG A 439 -20.96 -0.88 -23.49
CA ARG A 439 -21.69 -2.14 -23.34
C ARG A 439 -22.95 -2.02 -24.18
N ASP A 440 -22.83 -2.13 -25.50
CA ASP A 440 -23.99 -2.13 -26.37
C ASP A 440 -23.88 -3.18 -27.49
N LYS A 441 -24.93 -4.01 -27.53
CA LYS A 441 -25.37 -4.90 -28.62
C LYS A 441 -24.73 -6.29 -28.75
N ILE A 442 -24.84 -7.13 -27.71
CA ILE A 442 -24.83 -8.60 -27.89
C ILE A 442 -26.21 -9.25 -27.72
N SER A 443 -27.26 -8.51 -27.30
CA SER A 443 -28.59 -9.10 -27.06
C SER A 443 -29.67 -8.81 -28.11
N ALA A 444 -29.36 -8.21 -29.27
CA ALA A 444 -30.38 -7.90 -30.29
C ALA A 444 -30.21 -8.59 -31.65
N SER A 445 -29.13 -9.35 -31.90
CA SER A 445 -28.89 -10.02 -33.19
C SER A 445 -29.10 -11.55 -33.19
N LYS A 446 -29.40 -12.16 -32.03
CA LYS A 446 -29.69 -13.61 -31.91
C LYS A 446 -31.17 -14.01 -31.88
N LEU A 447 -32.09 -13.04 -31.96
CA LEU A 447 -33.54 -13.30 -32.01
C LEU A 447 -34.20 -13.03 -33.37
N ALA A 448 -33.44 -12.60 -34.38
CA ALA A 448 -33.97 -12.26 -35.71
C ALA A 448 -33.60 -13.26 -36.83
N SER A 449 -33.16 -14.49 -36.51
CA SER A 449 -32.83 -15.52 -37.51
C SER A 449 -33.72 -16.78 -37.45
N LYS A 450 -34.88 -16.72 -36.79
CA LYS A 450 -35.87 -17.81 -36.76
C LYS A 450 -37.28 -17.31 -37.08
N SER A 451 -37.49 -16.78 -38.27
CA SER A 451 -38.83 -16.82 -38.90
C SER A 451 -38.75 -16.51 -40.38
N GLY A 452 -39.14 -17.48 -41.21
CA GLY A 452 -39.59 -17.21 -42.58
C GLY A 452 -38.69 -17.74 -43.68
N HIS A 453 -38.83 -19.03 -44.01
CA HIS A 453 -38.96 -19.46 -45.40
C HIS A 453 -39.87 -20.70 -45.46
N GLY A 454 -41.14 -20.45 -45.73
CA GLY A 454 -42.13 -21.47 -46.05
C GLY A 454 -42.15 -21.77 -47.55
N LYS A 455 -42.12 -23.07 -47.86
CA LYS A 455 -42.84 -23.79 -48.91
C LYS A 455 -42.79 -23.29 -50.37
N LYS A 456 -42.19 -24.10 -51.25
CA LYS A 456 -42.71 -24.49 -52.59
C LYS A 456 -42.38 -25.96 -52.81
N ALA A 457 -43.35 -26.88 -52.73
CA ALA A 457 -44.28 -27.31 -53.79
C ALA A 457 -43.73 -28.51 -54.58
N VAL A 458 -44.24 -29.70 -54.24
CA VAL A 458 -44.12 -30.95 -54.99
C VAL A 458 -45.38 -31.13 -55.83
N LYS A 459 -45.18 -31.30 -57.14
CA LYS A 459 -46.05 -31.97 -58.14
C LYS A 459 -45.04 -32.51 -59.15
N GLY A 460 -45.00 -33.75 -59.58
CA GLY A 460 -45.90 -34.90 -59.53
C GLY A 460 -45.46 -35.73 -60.76
N VAL A 461 -45.10 -36.99 -60.56
CA VAL A 461 -44.78 -37.93 -61.64
C VAL A 461 -46.10 -38.43 -62.23
N SER A 462 -46.18 -38.49 -63.55
CA SER A 462 -47.08 -39.36 -64.28
C SER A 462 -46.27 -39.98 -65.42
N ASP A 463 -46.43 -41.30 -65.52
CA ASP A 463 -45.85 -42.31 -66.41
C ASP A 463 -44.44 -42.82 -66.10
#